data_AF-A0A182HJL8-F1
#
_entry.id   AF-A0A182HJL8-F1
#
_cell.length_a   1.000
_cell.length_b   1.000
_cell.length_c   1.000
_cell.angle_alpha   90.00
_cell.angle_beta   90.00
_cell.angle_gamma   90.00
#
_symmetry.space_group_name_H-M   'P 1'
#
loop_
_entity.id
_entity.type
_entity.pdbx_description
1 polymer ?
#
loop_
_entity_poly.entity_id
_entity_poly.type
_entity_poly.pdbx_seq_one_letter_code
_entity_poly.pdbx_strand_id
1 'polypeptide(L)'
;MLDITRDRPIKIAVRVQVPVRDHPKFNFVGKLLGPKGNSLKRLQEETMCKMAVLGKGSMRDRKKEEELRLSGDPRYAHLSEDLHVEISTYTAPAEAHARIAYALAEVRRFLV
;
A
#
# COMPACT_ATOMS: atom_id res chain seq x y z
N MET A 1 -19.09 -6.25 -13.03
CA MET A 1 -20.33 -6.98 -12.67
C MET A 1 -19.94 -8.11 -11.73
N LEU A 2 -20.50 -8.14 -10.52
CA LEU A 2 -20.17 -9.14 -9.50
C LEU A 2 -21.33 -10.13 -9.39
N ASP A 3 -21.04 -11.42 -9.56
CA ASP A 3 -22.01 -12.49 -9.30
C ASP A 3 -21.93 -12.88 -7.81
N ILE A 4 -22.89 -12.41 -7.03
CA ILE A 4 -22.98 -12.64 -5.59
C ILE A 4 -23.54 -14.02 -5.22
N THR A 5 -24.03 -14.80 -6.19
CA THR A 5 -24.64 -16.11 -5.91
C THR A 5 -23.61 -17.23 -5.75
N ARG A 6 -22.36 -16.98 -6.19
CA ARG A 6 -21.30 -18.00 -6.26
C ARG A 6 -20.14 -17.76 -5.28
N ASP A 7 -20.23 -16.72 -4.43
CA ASP A 7 -19.19 -16.29 -3.47
C ASP A 7 -17.75 -16.37 -4.00
N ARG A 8 -17.58 -16.10 -5.30
CA ARG A 8 -16.27 -16.22 -5.93
C ARG A 8 -15.32 -15.18 -5.32
N PRO A 9 -14.13 -15.58 -4.85
CA PRO A 9 -13.16 -14.63 -4.34
C PRO A 9 -12.81 -13.60 -5.40
N ILE A 10 -12.80 -12.33 -5.01
CA ILE A 10 -12.40 -11.21 -5.85
C ILE A 10 -11.16 -10.55 -5.29
N LYS A 11 -10.31 -10.04 -6.18
CA LYS A 11 -9.19 -9.18 -5.80
C LYS A 11 -9.63 -7.73 -5.85
N ILE A 12 -9.63 -7.06 -4.70
CA ILE A 12 -9.79 -5.60 -4.63
C ILE A 12 -8.43 -5.01 -4.29
N ALA A 13 -8.06 -3.93 -4.97
CA ALA A 13 -6.88 -3.13 -4.68
C ALA A 13 -7.24 -1.65 -4.66
N VAL A 14 -6.76 -0.92 -3.67
CA VAL A 14 -6.93 0.53 -3.50
C VAL A 14 -5.57 1.16 -3.25
N ARG A 15 -5.33 2.32 -3.86
CA ARG A 15 -4.11 3.09 -3.66
C ARG A 15 -4.42 4.30 -2.79
N VAL A 16 -3.65 4.48 -1.72
CA VAL A 16 -3.75 5.59 -0.77
C VAL A 16 -2.53 6.47 -0.91
N GLN A 17 -2.73 7.72 -1.32
CA GLN A 17 -1.64 8.69 -1.46
C GLN A 17 -1.06 9.05 -0.08
N VAL A 18 0.26 9.12 0.02
CA VAL A 18 0.95 9.57 1.24
C VAL A 18 1.19 11.08 1.16
N PRO A 19 0.81 11.89 2.15
CA PRO A 19 0.91 13.36 2.11
C PRO A 19 2.35 13.87 2.35
N VAL A 20 3.29 13.40 1.53
CA VAL A 20 4.70 13.85 1.56
C VAL A 20 4.87 15.29 1.11
N ARG A 21 3.94 15.82 0.32
CA ARG A 21 3.97 17.21 -0.16
C ARG A 21 3.65 18.18 0.96
N ASP A 22 2.71 17.83 1.83
CA ASP A 22 2.29 18.66 2.98
C ASP A 22 3.30 18.57 4.13
N HIS A 23 3.92 17.41 4.32
CA HIS A 23 4.90 17.16 5.38
C HIS A 23 6.22 16.58 4.84
N PRO A 24 7.04 17.37 4.11
CA PRO A 24 8.23 16.87 3.40
C PRO A 24 9.36 16.42 4.33
N LYS A 25 9.37 16.89 5.59
CA LYS A 25 10.38 16.50 6.59
C LYS A 25 10.00 15.24 7.36
N PHE A 26 8.79 14.73 7.18
CA PHE A 26 8.28 13.59 7.94
C PHE A 26 8.53 12.25 7.21
N ASN A 27 9.03 11.25 7.93
CA ASN A 27 9.30 9.94 7.37
C ASN A 27 8.10 8.99 7.51
N PHE A 28 7.12 9.14 6.61
CA PHE A 28 5.93 8.29 6.57
C PHE A 28 6.26 6.81 6.34
N VAL A 29 7.21 6.51 5.43
CA VAL A 29 7.62 5.13 5.12
C VAL A 29 8.17 4.45 6.38
N GLY A 30 9.03 5.15 7.13
CA GLY A 30 9.57 4.67 8.40
C GLY A 30 8.48 4.45 9.47
N LYS A 31 7.52 5.37 9.60
CA LYS A 31 6.39 5.23 10.55
C LYS A 31 5.48 4.05 10.19
N LEU A 32 5.20 3.83 8.90
CA LEU A 32 4.38 2.72 8.42
C LEU A 32 5.07 1.36 8.62
N LEU A 33 6.33 1.24 8.22
CA LEU A 33 7.08 -0.01 8.36
C LEU A 33 7.37 -0.33 9.83
N GLY A 34 7.77 0.66 10.61
CA GLY A 34 8.25 0.46 11.97
C GLY A 34 9.55 -0.37 12.03
N PRO A 35 9.99 -0.75 13.24
CA PRO A 35 11.22 -1.51 13.41
C PRO A 35 11.14 -2.86 12.69
N LYS A 36 12.09 -3.12 11.79
CA LYS A 36 12.16 -4.32 10.95
C LYS A 36 10.89 -4.61 10.11
N GLY A 37 10.02 -3.62 9.88
CA GLY A 37 8.77 -3.85 9.15
C GLY A 37 7.63 -4.45 9.98
N ASN A 38 7.81 -4.60 11.30
CA ASN A 38 6.84 -5.27 12.17
C ASN A 38 5.50 -4.52 12.27
N SER A 39 5.51 -3.18 12.20
CA SER A 39 4.27 -2.40 12.27
C SER A 39 3.38 -2.64 11.06
N LEU A 40 3.95 -2.58 9.85
CA LEU A 40 3.20 -2.88 8.62
C LEU A 40 2.79 -4.35 8.56
N LYS A 41 3.63 -5.27 9.03
CA LYS A 41 3.29 -6.70 9.09
C LYS A 41 2.09 -6.95 10.01
N ARG A 42 2.11 -6.38 11.21
CA ARG A 42 1.00 -6.48 12.16
C ARG A 42 -0.28 -5.87 11.60
N LEU A 43 -0.19 -4.71 10.97
CA LEU A 43 -1.35 -4.07 10.32
C LEU A 43 -1.95 -4.95 9.21
N GLN A 44 -1.12 -5.62 8.41
CA GLN A 44 -1.57 -6.57 7.40
C GLN A 44 -2.27 -7.79 8.01
N GLU A 45 -1.72 -8.35 9.10
CA GLU A 45 -2.32 -9.47 9.83
C GLU A 45 -3.67 -9.09 10.46
N GLU A 46 -3.75 -7.93 11.11
CA GLU A 46 -4.98 -7.43 11.75
C GLU A 46 -6.08 -7.10 10.74
N THR A 47 -5.72 -6.56 9.57
CA THR A 47 -6.69 -6.16 8.53
C THR A 47 -6.99 -7.26 7.51
N MET A 48 -6.27 -8.39 7.57
CA MET A 48 -6.35 -9.48 6.59
C MET A 48 -6.20 -8.96 5.14
N CYS A 49 -5.33 -7.97 4.97
CA CYS A 49 -5.02 -7.30 3.72
C CYS A 49 -3.51 -7.36 3.46
N LYS A 50 -3.14 -7.35 2.18
CA LYS A 50 -1.77 -7.14 1.73
C LYS A 50 -1.54 -5.65 1.50
N MET A 51 -0.46 -5.12 2.06
CA MET A 51 -0.08 -3.71 1.92
C MET A 51 1.31 -3.60 1.33
N ALA A 52 1.47 -2.74 0.33
CA ALA A 52 2.76 -2.43 -0.28
C ALA A 52 2.96 -0.92 -0.35
N VAL A 53 4.11 -0.44 0.14
CA VAL A 53 4.53 0.95 -0.05
C VAL A 53 5.24 1.04 -1.40
N LEU A 54 4.65 1.80 -2.32
CA LEU A 54 5.08 1.95 -3.70
C LEU A 54 5.21 3.44 -4.04
N GLY A 55 5.62 3.75 -5.27
CA GLY A 55 5.88 5.13 -5.68
C GLY A 55 7.31 5.61 -5.47
N LYS A 56 7.56 6.85 -5.89
CA LYS A 56 8.82 7.57 -5.73
C LYS A 56 9.13 7.82 -4.25
N GLY A 57 10.34 7.50 -3.82
CA GLY A 57 10.79 7.61 -2.43
C GLY A 57 10.37 6.45 -1.53
N SER A 58 9.84 5.37 -2.11
CA SER A 58 9.53 4.13 -1.38
C SER A 58 10.79 3.33 -1.03
N MET A 59 11.90 3.54 -1.75
CA MET A 59 13.17 2.86 -1.48
C MET A 59 14.06 3.68 -0.56
N ARG A 60 14.84 2.97 0.27
CA ARG A 60 15.83 3.59 1.17
C ARG A 60 16.95 4.29 0.40
N ASP A 61 17.40 3.68 -0.70
CA ASP A 61 18.47 4.21 -1.53
C ASP A 61 17.89 4.89 -2.77
N ARG A 62 17.97 6.22 -2.78
CA ARG A 62 17.44 7.06 -3.87
C ARG A 62 18.22 6.90 -5.17
N LYS A 63 19.53 6.63 -5.12
CA LYS A 63 20.34 6.48 -6.34
C LYS A 63 19.93 5.20 -7.06
N LYS A 64 19.83 4.11 -6.30
CA LYS A 64 19.35 2.83 -6.82
C LYS A 64 17.91 2.90 -7.31
N GLU A 65 17.05 3.66 -6.61
CA GLU A 65 15.68 3.90 -7.07
C GLU A 65 15.64 4.57 -8.45
N GLU A 66 16.44 5.62 -8.65
CA GLU A 66 16.55 6.32 -9.94
C GLU A 66 17.03 5.40 -11.06
N GLU A 67 18.06 4.58 -10.80
CA GLU A 67 18.57 3.58 -11.74
C GLU A 67 17.51 2.54 -12.13
N LEU A 68 16.77 2.01 -11.14
CA LEU A 68 15.71 1.04 -11.38
C LEU A 68 14.52 1.66 -12.11
N ARG A 69 14.19 2.91 -11.83
CA ARG A 69 13.18 3.66 -12.57
C ARG A 69 13.59 3.84 -14.04
N LEU A 70 14.86 4.16 -14.30
CA LEU A 70 15.41 4.32 -15.66
C LEU A 70 15.61 3.00 -16.40
N SER A 71 15.70 1.87 -15.68
CA SER A 71 15.86 0.54 -16.27
C SER A 71 14.68 0.13 -17.17
N GLY A 72 13.49 0.74 -16.98
CA GLY A 72 12.29 0.43 -17.74
C GLY A 72 11.64 -0.92 -17.42
N ASP A 73 12.12 -1.64 -16.39
CA ASP A 73 11.52 -2.90 -15.96
C ASP A 73 10.09 -2.67 -15.43
N PRO A 74 9.07 -3.38 -15.95
CA PRO A 74 7.69 -3.26 -15.50
C PRO A 74 7.49 -3.44 -13.99
N ARG A 75 8.38 -4.19 -13.32
CA ARG A 75 8.35 -4.37 -11.86
C ARG A 75 8.58 -3.07 -11.09
N TYR A 76 9.32 -2.13 -11.68
CA TYR A 76 9.65 -0.83 -11.08
C TYR A 76 8.88 0.33 -11.73
N ALA A 77 7.88 0.05 -12.58
CA ALA A 77 7.05 1.08 -13.21
C ALA A 77 6.38 2.00 -12.17
N HIS A 78 6.05 1.45 -10.99
CA HIS A 78 5.48 2.19 -9.87
C HIS A 78 6.39 3.32 -9.36
N LEU A 79 7.71 3.29 -9.61
CA LEU A 79 8.65 4.34 -9.17
C LEU A 79 8.43 5.68 -9.89
N SER A 80 7.66 5.69 -10.99
CA SER A 80 7.25 6.92 -11.66
C SER A 80 5.99 7.54 -11.06
N GLU A 81 5.27 6.83 -10.19
CA GLU A 81 4.09 7.33 -9.49
C GLU A 81 4.47 8.05 -8.18
N ASP A 82 3.58 8.89 -7.65
CA ASP A 82 3.76 9.51 -6.33
C ASP A 82 3.76 8.45 -5.22
N LEU A 83 4.41 8.74 -4.08
CA LEU A 83 4.45 7.82 -2.93
C LEU A 83 3.03 7.46 -2.47
N HIS A 84 2.72 6.17 -2.47
CA HIS A 84 1.42 5.66 -2.10
C HIS A 84 1.52 4.29 -1.42
N VAL A 85 0.47 3.92 -0.70
CA VAL A 85 0.28 2.58 -0.14
C VAL A 85 -0.79 1.87 -0.95
N GLU A 86 -0.45 0.76 -1.58
CA GLU A 86 -1.41 -0.14 -2.21
C GLU A 86 -1.92 -1.15 -1.18
N ILE A 87 -3.22 -1.15 -0.93
CA ILE A 87 -3.91 -2.09 -0.04
C ILE A 87 -4.71 -3.03 -0.93
N SER A 88 -4.51 -4.33 -0.79
CA SER A 88 -5.24 -5.33 -1.57
C SER A 88 -5.70 -6.51 -0.72
N THR A 89 -6.82 -7.11 -1.10
CA THR A 89 -7.35 -8.32 -0.46
C THR A 89 -7.94 -9.26 -1.51
N TYR A 90 -7.99 -10.54 -1.19
CA TYR A 90 -8.53 -11.59 -2.05
C TYR A 90 -9.46 -12.48 -1.23
N THR A 91 -10.76 -12.19 -1.26
CA THR A 91 -11.80 -12.93 -0.53
C THR A 91 -13.18 -12.69 -1.17
N ALA A 92 -14.24 -13.25 -0.59
CA ALA A 92 -15.63 -13.05 -1.05
C ALA A 92 -15.99 -11.55 -1.13
N PRO A 93 -16.85 -11.13 -2.08
CA PRO A 93 -17.04 -9.71 -2.38
C PRO A 93 -17.42 -8.83 -1.18
N ALA A 94 -18.39 -9.27 -0.37
CA ALA A 94 -18.84 -8.52 0.81
C ALA A 94 -17.70 -8.34 1.83
N GLU A 95 -16.97 -9.42 2.10
CA GLU A 95 -15.85 -9.40 3.04
C GLU A 95 -14.67 -8.57 2.51
N ALA A 96 -14.40 -8.63 1.20
CA ALA A 96 -13.32 -7.88 0.56
C ALA A 96 -13.52 -6.37 0.74
N HIS A 97 -14.75 -5.89 0.52
CA HIS A 97 -15.10 -4.49 0.77
C HIS A 97 -14.99 -4.12 2.25
N ALA A 98 -15.44 -4.98 3.16
CA ALA A 98 -15.34 -4.74 4.61
C ALA A 98 -13.87 -4.65 5.08
N ARG A 99 -13.01 -5.58 4.64
CA ARG A 99 -11.58 -5.58 4.97
C ARG A 99 -10.87 -4.33 4.46
N ILE A 100 -11.15 -3.92 3.22
CA ILE A 100 -10.58 -2.68 2.65
C ILE A 100 -11.04 -1.46 3.45
N ALA A 101 -12.33 -1.37 3.80
CA ALA A 101 -12.84 -0.25 4.59
C ALA A 101 -12.15 -0.16 5.97
N TYR A 102 -11.99 -1.29 6.65
CA TYR A 102 -11.26 -1.36 7.92
C TYR A 102 -9.78 -0.97 7.75
N ALA A 103 -9.11 -1.51 6.73
CA ALA A 103 -7.71 -1.19 6.43
C ALA A 103 -7.49 0.31 6.15
N LEU A 104 -8.41 0.96 5.42
CA LEU A 104 -8.34 2.40 5.16
C LEU A 104 -8.46 3.23 6.46
N ALA A 105 -9.34 2.83 7.37
CA ALA A 105 -9.50 3.50 8.66
C ALA A 105 -8.22 3.39 9.53
N GLU A 106 -7.60 2.22 9.54
CA GLU A 106 -6.36 1.99 10.30
C GLU A 106 -5.15 2.70 9.67
N VAL A 107 -4.98 2.64 8.35
CA VAL A 107 -3.88 3.33 7.64
C VAL A 107 -3.94 4.84 7.83
N ARG A 108 -5.15 5.43 7.90
CA ARG A 108 -5.33 6.86 8.17
C ARG A 108 -4.60 7.33 9.43
N ARG A 109 -4.51 6.50 10.48
CA ARG A 109 -3.81 6.83 11.74
C ARG A 109 -2.30 7.02 11.57
N PHE A 110 -1.72 6.45 10.51
CA PHE A 110 -0.30 6.57 10.22
C PHE A 110 0.01 7.80 9.35
N LEU A 111 -0.96 8.24 8.55
CA LEU A 111 -0.82 9.34 7.60
C LEU A 111 -1.22 10.71 8.15
N VAL A 112 -1.90 10.73 9.30
CA VAL A 112 -2.19 11.93 10.11
C VAL A 112 -1.11 12.11 11.19
#